data_AF-H2LAL7-F1
#
_entry.id   AF-H2LAL7-F1
#
_cell.length_a   1.000
_cell.length_b   1.000
_cell.length_c   1.000
_cell.angle_alpha   90.00
_cell.angle_beta   90.00
_cell.angle_gamma   90.00
#
_symmetry.space_group_name_H-M   'P 1'
#
loop_
_entity.id
_entity.type
_entity.pdbx_description
1 polymer ?
#
loop_
_entity_poly.entity_id
_entity_poly.type
_entity_poly.pdbx_seq_one_letter_code
_entity_poly.pdbx_strand_id
1 'polypeptide(L)'
;MRKWRLTRNLQNLFSGLYLHLIFLFGGVCVVYGDCTPEQLAAIKNCSKHERHTRNYDYMEGGDVRIRQLFSATNWFLQIDDSGNISGTQDRTNCYSILEIRTVSEGGMAIKGVKSQYYIAMNKAGKLINCKTKDWIYNENCSFKEIFLENYYSAYSSTKWTNNGTELFITLSKTGKPIRGKKNNKKFKSSHFIPINCKEQEMRLE
;
A
#
# COMPACT_ATOMS: atom_id res chain seq x y z
N MET A 1 -3.88 -27.32 78.35
CA MET A 1 -3.26 -26.03 77.94
C MET A 1 -3.67 -25.72 76.51
N ARG A 2 -4.40 -24.61 76.31
CA ARG A 2 -4.91 -24.16 74.99
C ARG A 2 -3.77 -23.62 74.12
N LYS A 3 -3.71 -24.00 72.84
CA LYS A 3 -3.07 -23.21 71.79
C LYS A 3 -3.94 -23.27 70.52
N TRP A 4 -4.58 -22.15 70.21
CA TRP A 4 -5.21 -21.90 68.92
C TRP A 4 -4.12 -21.58 67.90
N ARG A 5 -4.21 -22.12 66.67
CA ARG A 5 -3.46 -21.61 65.52
C ARG A 5 -4.42 -21.25 64.40
N LEU A 6 -4.35 -19.96 64.08
CA LEU A 6 -5.04 -19.22 63.04
C LEU A 6 -4.70 -19.82 61.66
N THR A 7 -5.65 -20.42 60.96
CA THR A 7 -5.51 -20.72 59.53
C THR A 7 -5.84 -19.46 58.74
N ARG A 8 -4.81 -18.67 58.39
CA ARG A 8 -4.95 -17.56 57.44
C ARG A 8 -4.97 -18.13 56.02
N ASN A 9 -6.09 -17.83 55.38
CA ASN A 9 -6.46 -17.98 53.99
C ASN A 9 -5.32 -17.58 53.02
N LEU A 10 -4.56 -18.56 52.52
CA LEU A 10 -3.40 -18.37 51.63
C LEU A 10 -3.72 -18.69 50.14
N GLN A 11 -4.99 -18.84 49.78
CA GLN A 11 -5.40 -19.15 48.40
C GLN A 11 -5.75 -17.91 47.57
N ASN A 12 -6.05 -16.77 48.20
CA ASN A 12 -6.53 -15.57 47.48
C ASN A 12 -5.44 -14.55 47.11
N LEU A 13 -4.18 -14.75 47.50
CA LEU A 13 -3.08 -13.83 47.15
C LEU A 13 -2.40 -14.17 45.81
N PHE A 14 -2.43 -15.43 45.38
CA PHE A 14 -1.78 -15.86 44.13
C PHE A 14 -2.62 -15.62 42.87
N SER A 15 -3.95 -15.52 43.02
CA SER A 15 -4.86 -15.25 41.89
C SER A 15 -4.81 -13.79 41.42
N GLY A 16 -4.70 -12.83 42.34
CA GLY A 16 -4.65 -11.40 42.00
C GLY A 16 -3.35 -11.00 41.28
N LEU A 17 -2.21 -11.53 41.72
CA LEU A 17 -0.91 -11.28 41.09
C LEU A 17 -0.82 -11.82 39.66
N TYR A 18 -1.50 -12.94 39.37
CA TYR A 18 -1.55 -13.52 38.03
C TYR A 18 -2.34 -12.65 37.04
N LEU A 19 -3.48 -12.07 37.47
CA LEU A 19 -4.26 -11.14 36.65
C LEU A 19 -3.50 -9.84 36.37
N HIS A 20 -2.72 -9.34 37.33
CA HIS A 20 -1.85 -8.16 37.10
C HIS A 20 -0.69 -8.46 36.14
N LEU A 21 -0.13 -9.67 36.15
CA LEU A 21 0.90 -10.07 35.19
C LEU A 21 0.36 -10.17 33.76
N ILE A 22 -0.90 -10.59 33.57
CA ILE A 22 -1.55 -10.59 32.24
C ILE A 22 -1.75 -9.16 31.74
N PHE A 23 -2.09 -8.19 32.60
CA PHE A 23 -2.17 -6.78 32.18
C PHE A 23 -0.79 -6.14 31.92
N LEU A 24 0.25 -6.57 32.62
CA LEU A 24 1.62 -6.08 32.40
C LEU A 24 2.28 -6.66 31.14
N PHE A 25 1.93 -7.89 30.73
CA PHE A 25 2.46 -8.53 29.52
C PHE A 25 1.49 -8.50 28.32
N GLY A 26 0.20 -8.24 28.53
CA GLY A 26 -0.81 -8.10 27.47
C GLY A 26 -0.83 -6.73 26.80
N GLY A 27 0.00 -5.79 27.27
CA GLY A 27 0.18 -4.46 26.72
C GLY A 27 1.22 -4.36 25.58
N VAL A 28 1.59 -5.47 24.94
CA VAL A 28 2.27 -5.39 23.64
C VAL A 28 1.21 -5.02 22.62
N CYS A 29 1.03 -3.71 22.49
CA CYS A 29 0.16 -3.05 21.54
C CYS A 29 0.24 -3.76 20.18
N VAL A 30 -0.91 -4.26 19.73
CA VAL A 30 -1.16 -4.48 18.32
C VAL A 30 -1.15 -3.09 17.67
N VAL A 31 0.02 -2.56 17.35
CA VAL A 31 0.15 -1.38 16.48
C VAL A 31 0.06 -1.89 15.06
N TYR A 32 -1.16 -2.20 14.64
CA TYR A 32 -1.48 -2.44 13.24
C TYR A 32 -2.10 -1.14 12.70
N GLY A 33 -1.28 -0.27 12.10
CA GLY A 33 -1.83 0.77 11.22
C GLY A 33 -1.16 2.14 11.24
N ASP A 34 -0.64 2.60 12.37
CA ASP A 34 -0.33 4.04 12.46
C ASP A 34 1.06 4.38 11.93
N CYS A 35 1.12 5.30 10.97
CA CYS A 35 2.37 5.93 10.51
C CYS A 35 2.96 6.68 11.70
N THR A 36 4.20 6.37 12.11
CA THR A 36 4.86 7.18 13.14
C THR A 36 5.05 8.61 12.62
N PRO A 37 5.09 9.64 13.48
CA PRO A 37 5.32 11.02 13.05
C PRO A 37 6.61 11.19 12.22
N GLU A 38 7.64 10.43 12.53
CA GLU A 38 8.91 10.37 11.78
C GLU A 38 8.71 9.76 10.38
N GLN A 39 7.95 8.66 10.27
CA GLN A 39 7.59 8.05 8.99
C GLN A 39 6.76 9.03 8.13
N LEU A 40 5.83 9.76 8.75
CA LEU A 40 5.03 10.78 8.08
C LEU A 40 5.89 11.95 7.60
N ALA A 41 6.86 12.40 8.40
CA ALA A 41 7.80 13.45 8.02
C ALA A 41 8.67 13.01 6.83
N ALA A 42 9.15 11.77 6.83
CA ALA A 42 9.88 11.19 5.70
C ALA A 42 9.03 11.21 4.43
N ILE A 43 7.78 10.72 4.50
CA ILE A 43 6.83 10.71 3.37
C ILE A 43 6.53 12.13 2.86
N LYS A 44 6.31 13.10 3.76
CA LYS A 44 6.11 14.52 3.42
C LYS A 44 7.31 15.08 2.67
N ASN A 45 8.53 14.75 3.10
CA ASN A 45 9.76 15.18 2.43
C ASN A 45 9.86 14.61 1.00
N CYS A 46 9.44 13.37 0.77
CA CYS A 46 9.44 12.77 -0.56
C CYS A 46 8.52 13.51 -1.55
N SER A 47 7.39 14.06 -1.09
CA SER A 47 6.42 14.79 -1.92
C SER A 47 6.82 16.24 -2.22
N LYS A 48 7.84 16.78 -1.54
CA LYS A 48 8.31 18.16 -1.73
C LYS A 48 9.13 18.32 -3.02
N HIS A 49 9.69 17.23 -3.54
CA HIS A 49 10.40 17.22 -4.82
C HIS A 49 9.39 17.25 -5.98
N GLU A 50 9.23 18.45 -6.54
CA GLU A 50 8.80 18.73 -7.91
C GLU A 50 7.32 18.47 -8.27
N ARG A 51 6.49 19.49 -8.01
CA ARG A 51 5.19 19.68 -8.67
C ARG A 51 5.41 20.27 -10.06
N HIS A 52 5.88 19.47 -11.01
CA HIS A 52 5.65 19.80 -12.42
C HIS A 52 4.24 19.35 -12.82
N THR A 53 3.27 20.25 -12.64
CA THR A 53 1.99 20.19 -13.36
C THR A 53 2.28 20.42 -14.85
N ARG A 54 2.62 19.35 -15.57
CA ARG A 54 2.49 19.37 -17.02
C ARG A 54 1.02 19.13 -17.32
N ASN A 55 0.40 20.21 -17.77
CA ASN A 55 -0.98 20.29 -18.18
C ASN A 55 -1.16 19.37 -19.40
N TYR A 56 -2.00 18.37 -19.25
CA TYR A 56 -2.53 17.63 -20.38
C TYR A 56 -4.04 17.71 -20.27
N ASP A 57 -4.71 18.21 -21.29
CA ASP A 57 -6.17 18.31 -21.32
C ASP A 57 -6.88 17.00 -20.91
N TYR A 58 -6.25 15.83 -21.16
CA TYR A 58 -6.76 14.50 -20.78
C TYR A 58 -6.46 14.06 -19.33
N MET A 59 -5.53 14.74 -18.63
CA MET A 59 -5.24 14.56 -17.19
C MET A 59 -5.76 15.73 -16.34
N GLU A 60 -6.38 16.74 -16.95
CA GLU A 60 -6.95 17.89 -16.27
C GLU A 60 -8.26 17.53 -15.55
N GLY A 61 -8.43 18.06 -14.33
CA GLY A 61 -9.67 17.90 -13.55
C GLY A 61 -9.86 16.55 -12.85
N GLY A 62 -8.94 15.60 -12.99
CA GLY A 62 -9.01 14.30 -12.31
C GLY A 62 -8.66 14.34 -10.81
N ASP A 63 -9.27 13.45 -10.01
CA ASP A 63 -8.93 13.28 -8.60
C ASP A 63 -7.49 12.75 -8.45
N VAL A 64 -6.71 13.38 -7.56
CA VAL A 64 -5.31 13.07 -7.31
C VAL A 64 -5.13 12.56 -5.88
N ARG A 65 -4.71 11.29 -5.77
CA ARG A 65 -4.57 10.58 -4.51
C ARG A 65 -3.11 10.19 -4.29
N ILE A 66 -2.47 10.74 -3.25
CA ILE A 66 -1.15 10.29 -2.81
C ILE A 66 -1.32 9.10 -1.87
N ARG A 67 -0.83 7.92 -2.27
CA ARG A 67 -1.02 6.65 -1.56
C ARG A 67 0.24 5.79 -1.61
N GLN A 68 0.35 4.86 -0.67
CA GLN A 68 1.17 3.67 -0.83
C GLN A 68 0.26 2.50 -1.18
N LEU A 69 0.65 1.63 -2.11
CA LEU A 69 -0.10 0.42 -2.45
C LEU A 69 0.52 -0.78 -1.73
N PHE A 70 -0.09 -1.19 -0.62
CA PHE A 70 0.37 -2.33 0.18
C PHE A 70 -0.25 -3.63 -0.32
N SER A 71 0.58 -4.53 -0.83
CA SER A 71 0.12 -5.82 -1.37
C SER A 71 -0.24 -6.81 -0.27
N ALA A 72 -1.21 -7.67 -0.53
CA ALA A 72 -1.51 -8.84 0.31
C ALA A 72 -0.35 -9.86 0.39
N THR A 73 0.72 -9.68 -0.39
CA THR A 73 1.98 -10.42 -0.24
C THR A 73 2.99 -9.75 0.70
N ASN A 74 2.59 -8.70 1.44
CA ASN A 74 3.37 -7.95 2.43
C ASN A 74 4.47 -7.06 1.84
N TRP A 75 4.18 -6.40 0.71
CA TRP A 75 5.12 -5.48 0.05
C TRP A 75 4.42 -4.20 -0.38
N PHE A 76 5.04 -3.05 -0.15
CA PHE A 76 4.66 -1.80 -0.80
C PHE A 76 5.19 -1.79 -2.23
N LEU A 77 4.30 -1.56 -3.20
CA LEU A 77 4.70 -1.37 -4.59
C LEU A 77 5.57 -0.11 -4.69
N GLN A 78 6.73 -0.23 -5.33
CA GLN A 78 7.65 0.88 -5.57
C GLN A 78 8.14 0.92 -7.02
N ILE A 79 8.60 2.11 -7.42
CA ILE A 79 9.31 2.33 -8.67
C ILE A 79 10.49 3.28 -8.44
N ASP A 80 11.71 2.78 -8.58
CA ASP A 80 12.94 3.51 -8.24
C ASP A 80 13.39 4.49 -9.35
N ASP A 81 14.48 5.23 -9.12
CA ASP A 81 15.04 6.19 -10.09
C ASP A 81 15.60 5.55 -11.36
N SER A 82 15.83 4.24 -11.34
CA SER A 82 16.19 3.45 -12.53
C SER A 82 14.95 2.96 -13.28
N GLY A 83 13.73 3.23 -12.78
CA GLY A 83 12.48 2.74 -13.32
C GLY A 83 12.21 1.26 -13.00
N ASN A 84 12.91 0.66 -12.05
CA ASN A 84 12.65 -0.72 -11.65
C ASN A 84 11.43 -0.78 -10.75
N ILE A 85 10.48 -1.63 -11.14
CA ILE A 85 9.28 -1.89 -10.36
C ILE A 85 9.50 -3.11 -9.48
N SER A 86 9.29 -2.95 -8.18
CA SER A 86 9.44 -4.03 -7.20
C SER A 86 8.60 -3.76 -5.94
N GLY A 87 8.69 -4.65 -4.97
CA GLY A 87 8.14 -4.50 -3.64
C GLY A 87 9.23 -4.08 -2.65
N THR A 88 8.89 -3.19 -1.72
CA THR A 88 9.70 -2.86 -0.53
C THR A 88 8.91 -3.15 0.75
N GLN A 89 9.59 -3.56 1.82
CA GLN A 89 9.00 -3.67 3.16
C GLN A 89 9.22 -2.39 3.98
N ASP A 90 10.15 -1.54 3.56
CA ASP A 90 10.36 -0.24 4.18
C ASP A 90 9.18 0.70 3.86
N ARG A 91 8.41 1.02 4.90
CA ARG A 91 7.26 1.93 4.84
C ARG A 91 7.67 3.39 4.62
N THR A 92 8.91 3.77 4.97
CA THR A 92 9.43 5.13 4.77
C THR A 92 10.02 5.36 3.40
N ASN A 93 10.13 4.31 2.59
CA ASN A 93 10.77 4.38 1.30
C ASN A 93 10.00 5.31 0.35
N CYS A 94 10.60 6.44 0.00
CA CYS A 94 10.03 7.42 -0.90
C CYS A 94 9.60 6.89 -2.28
N TYR A 95 10.24 5.83 -2.78
CA TYR A 95 9.90 5.22 -4.08
C TYR A 95 8.59 4.43 -4.03
N SER A 96 8.06 4.15 -2.84
CA SER A 96 6.76 3.51 -2.64
C SER A 96 5.58 4.49 -2.55
N ILE A 97 5.86 5.80 -2.55
CA ILE A 97 4.84 6.84 -2.54
C ILE A 97 4.40 7.10 -3.98
N LEU A 98 3.12 6.87 -4.23
CA LEU A 98 2.53 6.90 -5.56
C LEU A 98 1.48 8.00 -5.65
N GLU A 99 1.53 8.78 -6.72
CA GLU A 99 0.43 9.63 -7.17
C GLU A 99 -0.48 8.79 -8.06
N ILE A 100 -1.73 8.60 -7.62
CA ILE A 100 -2.77 7.94 -8.40
C ILE A 100 -3.72 9.02 -8.89
N ARG A 101 -3.80 9.19 -10.21
CA ARG A 101 -4.62 10.23 -10.85
C ARG A 101 -5.62 9.62 -11.81
N THR A 102 -6.88 10.04 -11.76
CA THR A 102 -7.87 9.66 -12.77
C THR A 102 -7.63 10.39 -14.09
N VAL A 103 -7.83 9.71 -15.21
CA VAL A 103 -7.68 10.27 -16.58
C VAL A 103 -9.04 10.26 -17.31
N SER A 104 -9.18 11.04 -18.39
CA SER A 104 -10.44 11.36 -19.07
C SER A 104 -11.26 10.20 -19.69
N GLU A 105 -10.89 8.94 -19.45
CA GLU A 105 -11.57 7.73 -19.99
C GLU A 105 -11.89 6.69 -18.91
N GLY A 106 -12.00 7.10 -17.65
CA GLY A 106 -12.35 6.21 -16.53
C GLY A 106 -11.22 5.28 -16.08
N GLY A 107 -10.04 5.42 -16.67
CA GLY A 107 -8.80 4.83 -16.19
C GLY A 107 -8.09 5.71 -15.15
N MET A 108 -7.00 5.20 -14.61
CA MET A 108 -6.10 5.93 -13.74
C MET A 108 -4.65 5.66 -14.08
N ALA A 109 -3.82 6.70 -13.91
CA ALA A 109 -2.39 6.62 -14.01
C ALA A 109 -1.77 6.48 -12.60
N ILE A 110 -0.75 5.63 -12.48
CA ILE A 110 -0.02 5.42 -11.22
C ILE A 110 1.42 5.85 -11.43
N LYS A 111 1.85 6.90 -10.73
CA LYS A 111 3.16 7.54 -10.88
C LYS A 111 3.95 7.47 -9.59
N GLY A 112 5.23 7.11 -9.64
CA GLY A 112 6.14 7.26 -8.50
C GLY A 112 6.43 8.73 -8.23
N VAL A 113 6.15 9.22 -7.02
CA VAL A 113 6.35 10.64 -6.67
C VAL A 113 7.84 11.00 -6.69
N LYS A 114 8.71 10.13 -6.14
CA LYS A 114 10.16 10.41 -6.15
C LYS A 114 10.79 10.24 -7.53
N SER A 115 10.52 9.11 -8.18
CA SER A 115 11.20 8.74 -9.43
C SER A 115 10.57 9.32 -10.69
N GLN A 116 9.35 9.85 -10.58
CA GLN A 116 8.57 10.47 -11.66
C GLN A 116 8.19 9.53 -12.81
N TYR A 117 8.50 8.23 -12.72
CA TYR A 117 8.06 7.22 -13.67
C TYR A 117 6.60 6.85 -13.45
N TYR A 118 5.89 6.61 -14.55
CA TYR A 118 4.60 5.93 -14.50
C TYR A 118 4.80 4.42 -14.55
N ILE A 119 3.99 3.71 -13.78
CA ILE A 119 3.84 2.26 -13.91
C ILE A 119 3.00 1.99 -15.16
N ALA A 120 3.41 1.03 -15.96
CA ALA A 120 2.71 0.58 -17.16
C ALA A 120 2.73 -0.94 -17.27
N MET A 121 1.90 -1.45 -18.15
CA MET A 121 1.86 -2.86 -18.50
C MET A 121 2.02 -3.02 -20.01
N ASN A 122 2.77 -4.05 -20.42
CA ASN A 122 2.84 -4.44 -21.82
C ASN A 122 1.83 -5.56 -22.15
N LYS A 123 1.67 -5.87 -23.45
CA LYS A 123 0.78 -6.94 -23.96
C LYS A 123 1.03 -8.31 -23.32
N ALA A 124 2.25 -8.59 -22.87
CA ALA A 124 2.60 -9.85 -22.20
C ALA A 124 2.23 -9.87 -20.70
N GLY A 125 1.59 -8.82 -20.18
CA GLY A 125 1.23 -8.68 -18.78
C GLY A 125 2.42 -8.39 -17.86
N LYS A 126 3.59 -8.01 -18.41
CA LYS A 126 4.77 -7.62 -17.63
C LYS A 126 4.64 -6.14 -17.27
N LEU A 127 4.89 -5.83 -15.99
CA LEU A 127 5.05 -4.44 -15.56
C LEU A 127 6.32 -3.84 -16.16
N ILE A 128 6.16 -2.68 -16.76
CA ILE A 128 7.22 -1.86 -17.33
C ILE A 128 7.08 -0.46 -16.77
N ASN A 129 8.16 0.31 -16.82
CA ASN A 129 8.07 1.74 -16.57
C ASN A 129 7.78 2.48 -17.87
N CYS A 130 7.06 3.59 -17.77
CA CYS A 130 7.04 4.62 -18.81
C CYS A 130 7.68 5.89 -18.22
N LYS A 131 8.97 6.13 -18.56
CA LYS A 131 9.52 7.49 -18.71
C LYS A 131 9.58 7.72 -20.21
N THR A 132 8.90 8.73 -20.70
CA THR A 132 9.14 9.17 -22.06
C THR A 132 9.98 10.44 -22.00
N LYS A 133 11.09 10.46 -22.77
CA LYS A 133 11.80 11.70 -23.12
C LYS A 133 10.83 12.69 -23.78
N ASP A 134 9.85 12.15 -24.51
CA ASP A 134 8.72 12.87 -25.11
C ASP A 134 7.45 12.53 -24.35
N TRP A 135 7.33 13.09 -23.13
CA TRP A 135 6.25 12.87 -22.17
C TRP A 135 4.86 12.80 -22.83
N ILE A 136 4.41 11.60 -23.16
CA ILE A 136 3.08 11.30 -23.67
C ILE A 136 2.61 10.11 -22.85
N TYR A 137 1.58 10.33 -22.04
CA TYR A 137 0.78 9.24 -21.49
C TYR A 137 0.32 8.37 -22.66
N ASN A 138 0.63 7.08 -22.54
CA ASN A 138 0.11 6.08 -23.45
C ASN A 138 -0.91 5.26 -22.67
N GLU A 139 -1.93 4.77 -23.34
CA GLU A 139 -2.92 3.82 -22.83
C GLU A 139 -2.29 2.62 -22.08
N ASN A 140 -1.02 2.28 -22.34
CA ASN A 140 -0.25 1.27 -21.58
C ASN A 140 -0.08 1.61 -20.08
N CYS A 141 -0.12 2.89 -19.71
CA CYS A 141 0.05 3.40 -18.35
C CYS A 141 -1.32 3.61 -17.65
N SER A 142 -2.40 3.10 -18.24
CA SER A 142 -3.78 3.25 -17.78
C SER A 142 -4.31 1.97 -17.12
N PHE A 143 -4.85 2.12 -15.91
CA PHE A 143 -5.40 1.03 -15.11
C PHE A 143 -6.83 1.32 -14.66
N LYS A 144 -7.58 0.27 -14.35
CA LYS A 144 -8.86 0.32 -13.67
C LYS A 144 -8.72 -0.21 -12.26
N GLU A 145 -9.17 0.55 -11.27
CA GLU A 145 -9.29 0.10 -9.88
C GLU A 145 -10.57 -0.73 -9.73
N ILE A 146 -10.44 -1.94 -9.19
CA ILE A 146 -11.54 -2.87 -8.96
C ILE A 146 -11.55 -3.21 -7.47
N PHE A 147 -12.61 -2.81 -6.78
CA PHE A 147 -12.88 -3.24 -5.41
C PHE A 147 -13.23 -4.72 -5.40
N LEU A 148 -12.57 -5.46 -4.52
CA LEU A 148 -12.78 -6.88 -4.30
C LEU A 148 -13.64 -7.09 -3.06
N GLU A 149 -14.30 -8.24 -2.98
CA GLU A 149 -15.20 -8.60 -1.87
C GLU A 149 -14.47 -8.68 -0.51
N ASN A 150 -13.13 -8.83 -0.51
CA ASN A 150 -12.30 -8.93 0.68
C ASN A 150 -11.68 -7.59 1.13
N TYR A 151 -12.24 -6.46 0.73
CA TYR A 151 -11.76 -5.09 1.05
C TYR A 151 -10.40 -4.72 0.45
N TYR A 152 -9.83 -5.56 -0.42
CA TYR A 152 -8.68 -5.20 -1.23
C TYR A 152 -9.13 -4.57 -2.56
N SER A 153 -8.23 -3.82 -3.18
CA SER A 153 -8.34 -3.40 -4.58
C SER A 153 -7.45 -4.28 -5.46
N ALA A 154 -7.85 -4.44 -6.71
CA ALA A 154 -7.00 -4.93 -7.79
C ALA A 154 -6.94 -3.88 -8.91
N TYR A 155 -5.80 -3.80 -9.59
CA TYR A 155 -5.57 -2.84 -10.68
C TYR A 155 -5.39 -3.60 -11.99
N SER A 156 -6.38 -3.55 -12.88
CA SER A 156 -6.31 -4.17 -14.22
C SER A 156 -5.85 -3.16 -15.28
N SER A 157 -5.11 -3.60 -16.29
CA SER A 157 -4.82 -2.76 -17.46
C SER A 157 -6.11 -2.49 -18.23
N THR A 158 -6.34 -1.24 -18.63
CA THR A 158 -7.49 -0.88 -19.49
C THR A 158 -7.30 -1.36 -20.92
N LYS A 159 -6.05 -1.37 -21.41
CA LYS A 159 -5.69 -1.76 -22.77
C LYS A 159 -5.44 -3.25 -22.96
N TRP A 160 -4.70 -3.87 -22.04
CA TRP A 160 -4.16 -5.21 -22.26
C TRP A 160 -4.98 -6.30 -21.58
N THR A 161 -5.45 -7.24 -22.39
CA THR A 161 -6.06 -8.50 -21.96
C THR A 161 -5.32 -9.68 -22.57
N ASN A 162 -5.46 -10.86 -21.98
CA ASN A 162 -4.97 -12.12 -22.53
C ASN A 162 -6.16 -13.05 -22.78
N ASN A 163 -6.52 -13.26 -24.05
CA ASN A 163 -7.67 -14.06 -24.48
C ASN A 163 -8.97 -13.66 -23.73
N GLY A 164 -9.25 -12.35 -23.68
CA GLY A 164 -10.42 -11.79 -22.99
C GLY A 164 -10.32 -11.75 -21.47
N THR A 165 -9.21 -12.23 -20.88
CA THR A 165 -8.98 -12.14 -19.43
C THR A 165 -8.19 -10.87 -19.09
N GLU A 166 -8.68 -10.10 -18.11
CA GLU A 166 -7.99 -8.93 -17.58
C GLU A 166 -6.59 -9.27 -17.03
N LEU A 167 -5.64 -8.37 -17.26
CA LEU A 167 -4.28 -8.47 -16.73
C LEU A 167 -4.09 -7.47 -15.59
N PHE A 168 -3.57 -7.95 -14.46
CA PHE A 168 -3.49 -7.18 -13.22
C PHE A 168 -2.06 -6.87 -12.81
N ILE A 169 -1.85 -5.74 -12.15
CA ILE A 169 -0.64 -5.49 -11.36
C ILE A 169 -0.50 -6.61 -10.35
N THR A 170 0.68 -7.23 -10.29
CA THR A 170 0.92 -8.34 -9.36
C THR A 170 2.33 -8.35 -8.80
N LEU A 171 2.43 -8.68 -7.50
CA LEU A 171 3.70 -8.95 -6.81
C LEU A 171 3.73 -10.39 -6.31
N SER A 172 4.89 -11.04 -6.44
CA SER A 172 5.14 -12.34 -5.84
C SER A 172 5.25 -12.24 -4.32
N LYS A 173 5.35 -13.40 -3.64
CA LYS A 173 5.69 -13.48 -2.22
C LYS A 173 7.08 -12.88 -1.90
N THR A 174 7.96 -12.77 -2.88
CA THR A 174 9.31 -12.21 -2.75
C THR A 174 9.38 -10.74 -3.18
N GLY A 175 8.24 -10.07 -3.35
CA GLY A 175 8.17 -8.66 -3.78
C GLY A 175 8.54 -8.42 -5.24
N LYS A 176 8.72 -9.46 -6.07
CA LYS A 176 9.06 -9.27 -7.49
C LYS A 176 7.78 -9.16 -8.32
N PRO A 177 7.71 -8.26 -9.32
CA PRO A 177 6.58 -8.22 -10.22
C PRO A 177 6.50 -9.51 -11.02
N ILE A 178 5.30 -10.07 -11.12
CA ILE A 178 5.04 -11.26 -11.94
C ILE A 178 4.12 -10.88 -13.10
N ARG A 179 4.15 -11.70 -14.17
CA ARG A 179 3.28 -11.44 -15.32
C ARG A 179 1.83 -11.72 -14.95
N GLY A 180 0.93 -10.89 -15.48
CA GLY A 180 -0.50 -11.16 -15.46
C GLY A 180 -0.83 -12.57 -15.99
N LYS A 181 -1.42 -13.45 -15.16
CA LYS A 181 -1.92 -14.77 -15.56
C LYS A 181 -3.45 -14.79 -15.50
N LYS A 182 -4.06 -15.81 -16.12
CA LYS A 182 -5.51 -16.05 -16.07
C LYS A 182 -5.97 -16.13 -14.60
N ASN A 183 -7.10 -15.52 -14.28
CA ASN A 183 -7.72 -15.49 -12.94
C ASN A 183 -6.94 -14.73 -11.86
N ASN A 184 -6.04 -13.82 -12.24
CA ASN A 184 -5.24 -13.05 -11.28
C ASN A 184 -6.08 -12.35 -10.19
N LYS A 185 -7.28 -11.86 -10.52
CA LYS A 185 -8.22 -11.25 -9.55
C LYS A 185 -8.45 -12.10 -8.29
N LYS A 186 -8.42 -13.43 -8.39
CA LYS A 186 -8.65 -14.34 -7.25
C LYS A 186 -7.39 -14.54 -6.38
N PHE A 187 -6.20 -14.23 -6.91
CA PHE A 187 -4.94 -14.49 -6.23
C PHE A 187 -4.49 -13.27 -5.42
N LYS A 188 -4.04 -13.52 -4.18
CA LYS A 188 -3.47 -12.50 -3.29
C LYS A 188 -2.35 -11.67 -3.93
N SER A 189 -1.63 -12.22 -4.90
CA SER A 189 -0.61 -11.49 -5.64
C SER A 189 -1.10 -10.24 -6.36
N SER A 190 -2.41 -10.12 -6.66
CA SER A 190 -3.00 -8.94 -7.30
C SER A 190 -3.78 -8.04 -6.35
N HIS A 191 -3.76 -8.34 -5.04
CA HIS A 191 -4.57 -7.64 -4.04
C HIS A 191 -3.71 -6.56 -3.38
N PHE A 192 -4.22 -5.34 -3.31
CA PHE A 192 -3.55 -4.18 -2.73
C PHE A 192 -4.50 -3.38 -1.84
N ILE A 193 -3.97 -2.78 -0.79
CA ILE A 193 -4.66 -1.80 0.06
C ILE A 193 -4.04 -0.43 -0.23
N PRO A 194 -4.83 0.56 -0.69
CA PRO A 194 -4.37 1.94 -0.81
C PRO A 194 -4.28 2.57 0.57
N ILE A 195 -3.06 2.78 1.06
CA ILE A 195 -2.80 3.39 2.36
C ILE A 195 -2.64 4.91 2.17
N ASN A 196 -3.38 5.68 2.96
CA ASN A 196 -3.28 7.13 2.99
C ASN A 196 -1.91 7.57 3.50
N CYS A 197 -1.23 8.44 2.72
CA CYS A 197 0.01 9.08 3.14
C CYS A 197 -0.20 10.38 3.93
N LYS A 198 -1.47 10.78 4.17
CA LYS A 198 -1.81 12.01 4.90
C LYS A 198 -1.96 11.74 6.39
N GLU A 199 -1.55 12.73 7.16
CA GLU A 199 -1.88 12.98 8.56
C GLU A 199 -3.35 12.62 8.80
N GLN A 200 -3.62 11.64 9.66
CA GLN A 200 -4.95 11.53 10.25
C GLN A 200 -5.17 12.85 10.98
N GLU A 201 -6.22 13.56 10.59
CA GLU A 201 -6.76 14.72 11.27
C GLU A 201 -6.53 14.60 12.79
N MET A 202 -5.74 15.51 13.36
CA MET A 202 -5.96 15.98 14.72
C MET A 202 -7.38 16.52 14.77
N ARG A 203 -8.32 15.61 14.97
CA ARG A 203 -9.70 15.86 15.33
C ARG A 203 -10.04 14.90 16.45
N LEU A 204 -9.30 15.06 17.54
CA LEU A 204 -9.92 15.02 18.85
C LEU A 204 -9.97 16.48 19.30
N GLU A 205 -11.20 16.94 19.45
CA GLU A 205 -11.58 18.19 20.11
C GLU A 205 -10.90 18.35 21.47
#